data_AF-A0A9K3K8C6-F1
#
_entry.id   AF-A0A9K3K8C6-F1
#
_cell.length_a   1.000
_cell.length_b   1.000
_cell.length_c   1.000
_cell.angle_alpha   90.00
_cell.angle_beta   90.00
_cell.angle_gamma   90.00
#
_symmetry.space_group_name_H-M   'P 1'
#
loop_
_entity.id
_entity.type
_entity.pdbx_description
1 polymer ?
#
loop_
_entity_poly.entity_id
_entity_poly.type
_entity_poly.pdbx_seq_one_letter_code
_entity_poly.pdbx_strand_id
1 'polypeptide(L)'
;MKQLGMKYANHKKSYYVDGHEREDVVTSRKLFCKRYLVDLEPRCLRWIQITKEKASELQSLSMDFGHEYMEGDIKMVEFHEDYIDKAGMDLTQFEKKQSVRAPPNSPPLEFIGQDDRLTGFGREMSTDELQKVNEQRLNKTYWDGEAALEVLKSTSKPPLTASPFVRKLLIGINNEGYWNSNHMAVQFEDVVDCLKVLYPSHEFVFLFDHSQGHNRKRKGALDVNNMNVSFGVGDTQRMNWSNEEPPEESTEGPFNLSVQERHKRRSTQLLDEHVNNKPKTKKELTTDLQREGWVGEPKGLLQVARERGLIDHNNHHLYSANPKKNPDGKLNDEKSLRSIVGQCTDFQNELTHLQVMANELKVQVMFTPKFHAEMAGEGIEYSWGFAKGSYRRKPLQKKRKRVDFEDLVDECTNVETELTKARIRKFSARARAYLCTYHYLATAEPTSAAIKDNDQEKKQKVPMMDEIERLMKKFKTHRCAFDFDRGFVMD
;
A
#
# COMPACT_ATOMS: atom_id res chain seq x y z
N MET A 1 -8.84 10.51 -37.35
CA MET A 1 -7.68 9.83 -36.70
C MET A 1 -6.43 10.71 -36.68
N LYS A 2 -5.73 10.97 -37.79
CA LYS A 2 -4.57 11.91 -37.80
C LYS A 2 -4.91 13.36 -37.41
N GLN A 3 -6.11 13.84 -37.78
CA GLN A 3 -6.59 15.18 -37.40
C GLN A 3 -6.96 15.32 -35.90
N LEU A 4 -7.01 14.21 -35.15
CA LEU A 4 -7.23 14.19 -33.69
C LEU A 4 -5.93 13.98 -32.90
N GLY A 5 -4.76 14.10 -33.56
CA GLY A 5 -3.46 13.80 -32.94
C GLY A 5 -3.17 12.31 -32.70
N MET A 6 -4.07 11.41 -33.10
CA MET A 6 -3.93 9.97 -32.87
C MET A 6 -3.30 9.27 -34.08
N LYS A 7 -2.22 8.52 -33.86
CA LYS A 7 -1.60 7.64 -34.86
C LYS A 7 -2.06 6.21 -34.65
N TYR A 8 -2.41 5.52 -35.73
CA TYR A 8 -2.52 4.07 -35.72
C TYR A 8 -1.14 3.49 -35.39
N ALA A 9 -1.06 2.73 -34.30
CA ALA A 9 0.12 1.98 -33.91
C ALA A 9 -0.25 0.50 -33.86
N ASN A 10 0.63 -0.36 -34.38
CA ASN A 10 0.51 -1.79 -34.15
C ASN A 10 0.55 -2.03 -32.63
N HIS A 11 -0.37 -2.86 -32.13
CA HIS A 11 -0.35 -3.32 -30.74
C HIS A 11 0.97 -4.05 -30.48
N LYS A 12 1.98 -3.33 -29.97
CA LYS A 12 3.17 -3.93 -29.39
C LYS A 12 2.75 -4.45 -28.03
N LYS A 13 2.91 -5.75 -27.77
CA LYS A 13 2.80 -6.29 -26.40
C LYS A 13 3.69 -5.40 -25.52
N SER A 14 3.09 -4.60 -24.64
CA SER A 14 3.88 -3.91 -23.62
C SER A 14 4.59 -4.99 -22.81
N TYR A 15 5.88 -4.83 -22.58
CA TYR A 15 6.63 -5.71 -21.69
C TYR A 15 6.01 -5.57 -20.29
N TYR A 16 5.21 -6.56 -19.89
CA TYR A 16 4.87 -6.73 -18.49
C TYR A 16 6.00 -7.58 -17.92
N VAL A 17 6.84 -6.96 -17.10
CA VAL A 17 7.83 -7.70 -16.34
C VAL A 17 7.09 -8.30 -15.17
N ASP A 18 6.95 -9.62 -15.19
CA ASP A 18 6.36 -10.35 -14.08
C ASP A 18 7.25 -10.20 -12.84
N GLY A 19 6.80 -9.40 -11.89
CA GLY A 19 7.52 -9.10 -10.65
C GLY A 19 6.95 -9.79 -9.42
N HIS A 20 5.89 -10.62 -9.55
CA HIS A 20 5.15 -11.18 -8.41
C HIS A 20 6.04 -11.98 -7.46
N GLU A 21 6.96 -12.76 -8.03
CA GLU A 21 7.82 -13.69 -7.28
C GLU A 21 9.24 -13.16 -7.06
N ARG A 22 9.46 -11.84 -7.21
CA ARG A 22 10.70 -11.23 -6.74
C ARG A 22 10.75 -11.30 -5.22
N GLU A 23 11.92 -11.55 -4.66
CA GLU A 23 12.11 -11.76 -3.22
C GLU A 23 11.62 -10.57 -2.37
N ASP A 24 11.87 -9.34 -2.81
CA ASP A 24 11.39 -8.12 -2.15
C ASP A 24 9.84 -8.03 -2.16
N VAL A 25 9.22 -8.40 -3.27
CA VAL A 25 7.76 -8.40 -3.45
C VAL A 25 7.10 -9.51 -2.62
N VAL A 26 7.67 -10.71 -2.61
CA VAL A 26 7.18 -11.83 -1.79
C VAL A 26 7.27 -11.48 -0.30
N THR A 27 8.37 -10.88 0.14
CA THR A 27 8.54 -10.44 1.54
C THR A 27 7.51 -9.37 1.90
N SER A 28 7.35 -8.36 1.03
CA SER A 28 6.33 -7.32 1.19
C SER A 28 4.91 -7.91 1.26
N ARG A 29 4.58 -8.88 0.40
CA ARG A 29 3.30 -9.59 0.37
C ARG A 29 3.04 -10.36 1.66
N LYS A 30 4.03 -11.10 2.18
CA LYS A 30 3.92 -11.83 3.45
C LYS A 30 3.61 -10.90 4.60
N LEU A 31 4.38 -9.81 4.73
CA LEU A 31 4.18 -8.80 5.77
C LEU A 31 2.81 -8.12 5.66
N PHE A 32 2.40 -7.74 4.44
CA PHE A 32 1.11 -7.12 4.19
C PHE A 32 -0.05 -8.06 4.58
N CYS A 33 -0.03 -9.31 4.12
CA CYS A 33 -1.10 -10.26 4.41
C CYS A 33 -1.21 -10.55 5.91
N LYS A 34 -0.08 -10.71 6.61
CA LYS A 34 -0.07 -10.87 8.07
C LYS A 34 -0.67 -9.63 8.74
N ARG A 35 -0.17 -8.44 8.41
CA ARG A 35 -0.66 -7.18 9.02
C ARG A 35 -2.16 -6.98 8.77
N TYR A 36 -2.63 -7.22 7.55
CA TYR A 36 -4.05 -7.10 7.21
C TYR A 36 -4.90 -8.11 7.98
N LEU A 37 -4.63 -9.41 7.85
CA LEU A 37 -5.53 -10.48 8.34
C LEU A 37 -5.40 -10.77 9.84
N VAL A 38 -4.21 -10.57 10.42
CA VAL A 38 -3.91 -10.95 11.80
C VAL A 38 -3.94 -9.75 12.72
N ASP A 39 -3.34 -8.63 12.31
CA ASP A 39 -3.16 -7.48 13.21
C ASP A 39 -4.34 -6.49 13.14
N LEU A 40 -5.00 -6.37 11.98
CA LEU A 40 -5.99 -5.31 11.72
C LEU A 40 -7.43 -5.84 11.53
N GLU A 41 -7.66 -6.78 10.61
CA GLU A 41 -9.00 -7.28 10.28
C GLU A 41 -9.80 -7.85 11.47
N PRO A 42 -9.18 -8.50 12.49
CA PRO A 42 -9.92 -8.93 13.68
C PRO A 42 -10.65 -7.78 14.37
N ARG A 43 -10.16 -6.54 14.24
CA ARG A 43 -10.77 -5.34 14.81
C ARG A 43 -11.94 -4.78 13.98
N CYS A 44 -12.18 -5.29 12.77
CA CYS A 44 -13.30 -4.87 11.94
C CYS A 44 -14.62 -5.53 12.40
N LEU A 45 -15.74 -4.84 12.22
CA LEU A 45 -17.08 -5.38 12.50
C LEU A 45 -17.55 -6.33 11.38
N ARG A 46 -16.82 -7.44 11.22
CA ARG A 46 -16.98 -8.42 10.14
C ARG A 46 -17.13 -9.85 10.64
N TRP A 47 -17.24 -10.05 11.95
CA TRP A 47 -17.26 -11.38 12.57
C TRP A 47 -18.63 -11.69 13.15
N ILE A 48 -19.09 -12.92 12.91
CA ILE A 48 -20.36 -13.45 13.38
C ILE A 48 -20.05 -14.51 14.42
N GLN A 49 -20.52 -14.30 15.65
CA GLN A 49 -20.30 -15.16 16.81
C GLN A 49 -21.61 -15.87 17.16
N ILE A 50 -21.60 -17.20 17.13
CA ILE A 50 -22.76 -18.05 17.45
C ILE A 50 -22.32 -19.22 18.34
N THR A 51 -23.27 -19.85 19.03
CA THR A 51 -22.96 -21.04 19.81
C THR A 51 -22.56 -22.20 18.90
N LYS A 52 -21.71 -23.10 19.39
CA LYS A 52 -21.28 -24.28 18.63
C LYS A 52 -22.47 -25.19 18.31
N GLU A 53 -23.43 -25.29 19.22
CA GLU A 53 -24.69 -26.01 19.00
C GLU A 53 -25.43 -25.40 17.81
N LYS A 54 -25.57 -24.07 17.77
CA LYS A 54 -26.27 -23.39 16.69
C LYS A 54 -25.56 -23.53 15.35
N ALA A 55 -24.24 -23.44 15.34
CA ALA A 55 -23.45 -23.66 14.14
C ALA A 55 -23.60 -25.09 13.61
N SER A 56 -23.70 -26.08 14.50
CA SER A 56 -23.88 -27.49 14.13
C SER A 56 -25.27 -27.79 13.55
N GLU A 57 -26.30 -27.02 13.94
CA GLU A 57 -27.63 -27.09 13.32
C GLU A 57 -27.64 -26.53 11.88
N LEU A 58 -26.74 -25.59 11.59
CA LEU A 58 -26.60 -24.95 10.29
C LEU A 58 -25.74 -25.81 9.36
N GLN A 59 -26.36 -26.75 8.67
CA GLN A 59 -25.70 -27.71 7.75
C GLN A 59 -24.85 -27.05 6.65
N SER A 60 -25.06 -25.76 6.36
CA SER A 60 -24.30 -24.98 5.38
C SER A 60 -22.93 -24.51 5.89
N LEU A 61 -22.67 -24.60 7.20
CA LEU A 61 -21.43 -24.17 7.84
C LEU A 61 -20.57 -25.37 8.23
N SER A 62 -19.27 -25.28 7.95
CA SER A 62 -18.25 -26.22 8.42
C SER A 62 -17.43 -25.59 9.53
N MET A 63 -17.22 -26.35 10.61
CA MET A 63 -16.44 -25.91 11.76
C MET A 63 -14.96 -25.70 11.46
N ASP A 64 -14.44 -26.30 10.39
CA ASP A 64 -13.05 -26.12 9.96
C ASP A 64 -12.74 -24.68 9.55
N PHE A 65 -13.76 -23.87 9.25
CA PHE A 65 -13.63 -22.46 8.87
C PHE A 65 -13.98 -21.50 10.02
N GLY A 66 -14.39 -22.04 11.17
CA GLY A 66 -14.70 -21.27 12.36
C GLY A 66 -13.53 -21.23 13.33
N HIS A 67 -13.52 -20.23 14.20
CA HIS A 67 -12.65 -20.21 15.36
C HIS A 67 -13.45 -20.49 16.62
N GLU A 68 -13.21 -21.65 17.22
CA GLU A 68 -13.86 -22.06 18.46
C GLU A 68 -13.24 -21.37 19.68
N TYR A 69 -14.09 -20.94 20.61
CA TYR A 69 -13.68 -20.34 21.87
C TYR A 69 -14.74 -20.58 22.96
N MET A 70 -14.43 -20.21 24.21
CA MET A 70 -15.37 -20.29 25.34
C MET A 70 -15.79 -18.88 25.76
N GLU A 71 -17.08 -18.67 25.95
CA GLU A 71 -17.63 -17.47 26.59
C GLU A 71 -18.30 -17.90 27.90
N GLY A 72 -17.56 -17.76 29.01
CA GLY A 72 -17.91 -18.46 30.25
C GLY A 72 -17.89 -19.98 30.05
N ASP A 73 -19.02 -20.63 30.30
CA ASP A 73 -19.20 -22.08 30.11
C ASP A 73 -19.82 -22.44 28.75
N ILE A 74 -20.09 -21.45 27.89
CA ILE A 74 -20.74 -21.65 26.59
C ILE A 74 -19.67 -21.85 25.51
N LYS A 75 -19.80 -22.92 24.74
CA LYS A 75 -18.97 -23.18 23.56
C LYS A 75 -19.43 -22.31 22.41
N MET A 76 -18.57 -21.43 21.96
CA MET A 76 -18.84 -20.49 20.88
C MET A 76 -17.95 -20.78 19.68
N VAL A 77 -18.38 -20.30 18.53
CA VAL A 77 -17.60 -20.30 17.31
C VAL A 77 -17.87 -19.02 16.54
N GLU A 78 -16.80 -18.42 16.01
CA GLU A 78 -16.92 -17.26 15.15
C GLU A 78 -16.51 -17.54 13.71
N PHE A 79 -17.20 -16.86 12.79
CA PHE A 79 -16.94 -16.90 11.36
C PHE A 79 -16.80 -15.50 10.80
N HIS A 80 -16.00 -15.36 9.75
CA HIS A 80 -15.97 -14.11 8.98
C HIS A 80 -17.25 -14.00 8.12
N GLU A 81 -17.79 -12.78 7.96
CA GLU A 81 -19.04 -12.53 7.23
C GLU A 81 -19.01 -13.07 5.78
N ASP A 82 -17.85 -13.01 5.11
CA ASP A 82 -17.69 -13.53 3.74
C ASP A 82 -17.98 -15.03 3.65
N TYR A 83 -17.68 -15.79 4.71
CA TYR A 83 -17.95 -17.22 4.74
C TYR A 83 -19.45 -17.49 4.90
N ILE A 84 -20.11 -16.74 5.79
CA ILE A 84 -21.56 -16.84 6.02
C ILE A 84 -22.34 -16.44 4.76
N ASP A 85 -21.95 -15.36 4.10
CA ASP A 85 -22.56 -14.90 2.84
C ASP A 85 -22.41 -15.97 1.74
N LYS A 86 -21.20 -16.54 1.59
CA LYS A 86 -20.93 -17.61 0.62
C LYS A 86 -21.72 -18.90 0.93
N ALA A 87 -22.05 -19.15 2.19
CA ALA A 87 -22.91 -20.25 2.61
C ALA A 87 -24.40 -20.01 2.26
N GLY A 88 -24.74 -18.87 1.63
CA GLY A 88 -26.10 -18.52 1.20
C GLY A 88 -26.99 -18.03 2.35
N MET A 89 -26.38 -17.61 3.46
CA MET A 89 -27.11 -17.17 4.64
C MET A 89 -27.32 -15.65 4.62
N ASP A 90 -28.48 -15.22 5.11
CA ASP A 90 -28.82 -13.81 5.21
C ASP A 90 -28.05 -13.14 6.36
N LEU A 91 -27.04 -12.35 6.01
CA LEU A 91 -26.20 -11.61 6.95
C LEU A 91 -26.99 -10.63 7.85
N THR A 92 -28.20 -10.22 7.46
CA THR A 92 -29.01 -9.29 8.27
C THR A 92 -29.55 -9.93 9.55
N GLN A 93 -29.55 -11.26 9.62
CA GLN A 93 -29.96 -12.02 10.80
C GLN A 93 -28.86 -12.11 11.87
N PHE A 94 -27.66 -11.64 11.57
CA PHE A 94 -26.50 -11.74 12.44
C PHE A 94 -26.00 -10.37 12.86
N GLU A 95 -25.73 -10.23 14.16
CA GLU A 95 -24.97 -9.09 14.66
C GLU A 95 -23.51 -9.25 14.24
N LYS A 96 -22.94 -8.19 13.67
CA LYS A 96 -21.51 -8.15 13.29
C LYS A 96 -20.70 -7.54 14.42
N LYS A 97 -19.70 -8.28 14.88
CA LYS A 97 -18.81 -7.92 15.98
C LYS A 97 -17.36 -7.88 15.52
N GLN A 98 -16.51 -7.34 16.38
CA GLN A 98 -15.07 -7.57 16.27
C GLN A 98 -14.80 -9.04 16.63
N SER A 99 -13.73 -9.60 16.07
CA SER A 99 -13.29 -10.96 16.40
C SER A 99 -12.90 -11.04 17.87
N VAL A 100 -13.11 -12.19 18.50
CA VAL A 100 -12.55 -12.48 19.82
C VAL A 100 -11.01 -12.49 19.84
N ARG A 101 -10.38 -12.53 18.67
CA ARG A 101 -8.92 -12.39 18.50
C ARG A 101 -8.46 -10.94 18.37
N ALA A 102 -9.37 -9.96 18.37
CA ALA A 102 -8.98 -8.57 18.39
C ALA A 102 -8.28 -8.21 19.71
N PRO A 103 -7.31 -7.28 19.71
CA PRO A 103 -6.74 -6.77 20.95
C PRO A 103 -7.84 -6.26 21.89
N PRO A 104 -7.81 -6.60 23.19
CA PRO A 104 -8.83 -6.17 24.14
C PRO A 104 -9.00 -4.65 24.17
N ASN A 105 -10.25 -4.18 24.23
CA ASN A 105 -10.61 -2.75 24.25
C ASN A 105 -10.14 -1.94 23.02
N SER A 106 -9.72 -2.58 21.93
CA SER A 106 -9.37 -1.86 20.71
C SER A 106 -10.62 -1.33 20.01
N PRO A 107 -10.63 -0.06 19.54
CA PRO A 107 -11.79 0.49 18.85
C PRO A 107 -12.01 -0.26 17.52
N PRO A 108 -13.27 -0.32 17.04
CA PRO A 108 -13.60 -0.81 15.72
C PRO A 108 -12.72 -0.17 14.65
N LEU A 109 -12.24 -0.99 13.72
CA LEU A 109 -11.37 -0.56 12.64
C LEU A 109 -12.06 -0.71 11.30
N GLU A 110 -11.91 0.28 10.42
CA GLU A 110 -12.39 0.21 9.04
C GLU A 110 -11.26 0.44 8.05
N PHE A 111 -11.21 -0.44 7.05
CA PHE A 111 -10.36 -0.24 5.89
C PHE A 111 -11.08 0.71 4.93
N ILE A 112 -10.36 1.74 4.48
CA ILE A 112 -10.89 2.78 3.62
C ILE A 112 -10.11 2.79 2.30
N GLY A 113 -10.83 2.87 1.20
CA GLY A 113 -10.29 3.04 -0.14
C GLY A 113 -11.16 4.02 -0.94
N GLN A 114 -10.93 4.10 -2.25
CA GLN A 114 -11.89 4.75 -3.14
C GLN A 114 -13.19 3.94 -3.22
N ASP A 115 -13.08 2.61 -3.11
CA ASP A 115 -14.15 1.70 -2.76
C ASP A 115 -13.85 1.00 -1.43
N ASP A 116 -14.88 0.83 -0.62
CA ASP A 116 -14.78 0.11 0.65
C ASP A 116 -16.11 -0.54 1.04
N ARG A 117 -16.05 -1.50 1.99
CA ARG A 117 -17.23 -2.28 2.40
C ARG A 117 -18.25 -1.46 3.21
N LEU A 118 -17.78 -0.44 3.93
CA LEU A 118 -18.59 0.39 4.81
C LEU A 118 -19.45 1.36 4.00
N THR A 119 -18.87 1.98 2.97
CA THR A 119 -19.45 3.14 2.28
C THR A 119 -19.76 2.89 0.80
N GLY A 120 -19.19 1.84 0.19
CA GLY A 120 -19.35 1.54 -1.23
C GLY A 120 -18.31 2.27 -2.08
N PHE A 121 -18.66 2.58 -3.33
CA PHE A 121 -17.78 3.35 -4.22
C PHE A 121 -18.02 4.84 -4.05
N GLY A 122 -17.02 5.59 -3.59
CA GLY A 122 -17.07 7.05 -3.62
C GLY A 122 -18.18 7.69 -2.80
N ARG A 123 -18.36 7.23 -1.55
CA ARG A 123 -19.40 7.64 -0.58
C ARG A 123 -20.04 9.00 -0.87
N GLU A 124 -21.32 9.01 -1.19
CA GLU A 124 -22.08 10.26 -1.26
C GLU A 124 -22.28 10.86 0.14
N MET A 125 -22.49 12.18 0.21
CA MET A 125 -22.72 12.89 1.47
C MET A 125 -24.01 13.68 1.39
N SER A 126 -24.84 13.57 2.42
CA SER A 126 -26.04 14.40 2.53
C SER A 126 -25.69 15.85 2.87
N THR A 127 -26.64 16.77 2.63
CA THR A 127 -26.48 18.19 3.02
C THR A 127 -26.18 18.33 4.52
N ASP A 128 -26.85 17.54 5.37
CA ASP A 128 -26.65 17.56 6.82
C ASP A 128 -25.27 17.05 7.21
N GLU A 129 -24.76 16.02 6.54
CA GLU A 129 -23.41 15.51 6.76
C GLU A 129 -22.35 16.53 6.36
N LEU A 130 -22.52 17.16 5.18
CA LEU A 130 -21.64 18.23 4.73
C LEU A 130 -21.65 19.41 5.70
N GLN A 131 -22.82 19.81 6.20
CA GLN A 131 -22.93 20.87 7.19
C GLN A 131 -22.16 20.53 8.47
N LYS A 132 -22.39 19.35 9.05
CA LYS A 132 -21.69 18.88 10.26
C LYS A 132 -20.18 18.86 10.08
N VAL A 133 -19.70 18.37 8.93
CA VAL A 133 -18.27 18.36 8.61
C VAL A 133 -17.72 19.77 8.44
N ASN A 134 -18.46 20.66 7.77
CA ASN A 134 -18.04 22.04 7.54
C ASN A 134 -17.99 22.86 8.84
N GLU A 135 -18.90 22.64 9.78
CA GLU A 135 -18.85 23.22 11.12
C GLU A 135 -17.55 22.83 11.84
N GLN A 136 -17.13 21.57 11.71
CA GLN A 136 -15.87 21.08 12.28
C GLN A 136 -14.62 21.56 11.54
N ARG A 137 -14.73 21.90 10.25
CA ARG A 137 -13.62 22.43 9.44
C ARG A 137 -13.46 23.95 9.55
N LEU A 138 -14.47 24.65 10.05
CA LEU A 138 -14.47 26.11 10.15
C LEU A 138 -13.23 26.62 10.90
N ASN A 139 -12.56 27.62 10.32
CA ASN A 139 -11.34 28.24 10.85
C ASN A 139 -10.14 27.28 11.05
N LYS A 140 -10.16 26.09 10.46
CA LYS A 140 -9.00 25.18 10.44
C LYS A 140 -8.18 25.35 9.17
N THR A 141 -6.92 24.97 9.25
CA THR A 141 -6.00 24.91 8.11
C THR A 141 -5.65 23.46 7.79
N TYR A 142 -5.24 23.20 6.56
CA TYR A 142 -4.65 21.92 6.19
C TYR A 142 -3.34 21.70 6.94
N TRP A 143 -3.08 20.45 7.29
CA TRP A 143 -1.77 20.04 7.83
C TRP A 143 -0.68 20.23 6.76
N ASP A 144 -0.95 19.78 5.53
CA ASP A 144 -0.07 20.04 4.39
C ASP A 144 -0.39 21.40 3.76
N GLY A 145 0.03 22.46 4.44
CA GLY A 145 -0.17 23.83 3.99
C GLY A 145 0.48 24.12 2.62
N GLU A 146 1.59 23.45 2.28
CA GLU A 146 2.25 23.61 0.97
C GLU A 146 1.38 23.03 -0.15
N ALA A 147 0.86 21.80 0.02
CA ALA A 147 -0.05 21.20 -0.94
C ALA A 147 -1.34 22.00 -1.07
N ALA A 148 -1.91 22.45 0.04
CA ALA A 148 -3.12 23.28 0.04
C ALA A 148 -2.89 24.63 -0.66
N LEU A 149 -1.76 25.29 -0.43
CA LEU A 149 -1.42 26.53 -1.11
C LEU A 149 -1.22 26.31 -2.63
N GLU A 150 -0.63 25.19 -3.04
CA GLU A 150 -0.46 24.89 -4.47
C GLU A 150 -1.81 24.64 -5.16
N VAL A 151 -2.68 23.83 -4.55
CA VAL A 151 -3.93 23.35 -5.15
C VAL A 151 -5.07 24.36 -4.97
N LEU A 152 -5.27 24.87 -3.75
CA LEU A 152 -6.40 25.71 -3.36
C LEU A 152 -6.05 27.21 -3.28
N LYS A 153 -4.76 27.57 -3.43
CA LYS A 153 -4.26 28.95 -3.25
C LYS A 153 -4.51 29.51 -1.84
N SER A 154 -4.74 28.62 -0.87
CA SER A 154 -4.99 28.95 0.54
C SER A 154 -4.58 27.77 1.40
N THR A 155 -4.16 28.05 2.64
CA THR A 155 -3.91 27.02 3.65
C THR A 155 -5.16 26.70 4.47
N SER A 156 -6.19 27.56 4.42
CA SER A 156 -7.44 27.38 5.15
C SER A 156 -8.31 26.30 4.49
N LYS A 157 -9.07 25.56 5.30
CA LYS A 157 -10.02 24.56 4.80
C LYS A 157 -11.29 25.25 4.29
N PRO A 158 -11.56 25.28 2.97
CA PRO A 158 -12.82 25.78 2.48
C PRO A 158 -13.97 24.82 2.87
N PRO A 159 -15.21 25.33 2.95
CA PRO A 159 -16.37 24.47 3.08
C PRO A 159 -16.44 23.47 1.92
N LEU A 160 -16.66 22.20 2.24
CA LEU A 160 -16.95 21.15 1.26
C LEU A 160 -18.35 21.39 0.67
N THR A 161 -18.42 21.47 -0.65
CA THR A 161 -19.67 21.64 -1.41
C THR A 161 -20.22 20.32 -1.95
N ALA A 162 -19.42 19.27 -1.92
CA ALA A 162 -19.76 17.91 -2.34
C ALA A 162 -18.84 16.91 -1.63
N SER A 163 -19.17 15.63 -1.71
CA SER A 163 -18.34 14.54 -1.16
C SER A 163 -16.90 14.59 -1.73
N PRO A 164 -15.86 14.53 -0.88
CA PRO A 164 -14.47 14.50 -1.34
C PRO A 164 -13.99 13.09 -1.74
N PHE A 165 -14.79 12.04 -1.56
CA PHE A 165 -14.37 10.64 -1.75
C PHE A 165 -14.06 10.30 -3.20
N VAL A 166 -14.67 11.01 -4.17
CA VAL A 166 -14.31 10.93 -5.59
C VAL A 166 -14.12 12.33 -6.14
N ARG A 167 -12.96 12.55 -6.77
CA ARG A 167 -12.68 13.76 -7.55
C ARG A 167 -12.59 13.38 -9.02
N LYS A 168 -13.43 14.02 -9.83
CA LYS A 168 -13.35 13.94 -11.29
C LYS A 168 -12.59 15.19 -11.74
N LEU A 169 -11.60 14.99 -12.59
CA LEU A 169 -10.79 16.07 -13.15
C LEU A 169 -10.86 16.00 -14.66
N LEU A 170 -11.11 17.14 -15.30
CA LEU A 170 -10.82 17.25 -16.72
C LEU A 170 -9.35 17.59 -16.94
N ILE A 171 -8.60 16.58 -17.39
CA ILE A 171 -7.16 16.70 -17.58
C ILE A 171 -6.83 17.64 -18.74
N GLY A 172 -5.78 18.44 -18.57
CA GLY A 172 -5.13 19.22 -19.63
C GLY A 172 -4.83 20.65 -19.21
N ILE A 173 -3.80 21.23 -19.83
CA ILE A 173 -3.33 22.60 -19.50
C ILE A 173 -4.40 23.68 -19.73
N ASN A 174 -5.34 23.41 -20.64
CA ASN A 174 -6.47 24.31 -20.95
C ASN A 174 -7.73 23.99 -20.14
N ASN A 175 -7.66 23.03 -19.21
CA ASN A 175 -8.76 22.57 -18.37
C ASN A 175 -8.35 22.75 -16.89
N GLU A 176 -8.44 21.69 -16.08
CA GLU A 176 -8.18 21.73 -14.64
C GLU A 176 -6.75 21.28 -14.29
N GLY A 177 -5.88 21.17 -15.29
CA GLY A 177 -4.49 20.77 -15.11
C GLY A 177 -4.33 19.24 -15.02
N TYR A 178 -3.43 18.79 -14.15
CA TYR A 178 -3.10 17.38 -13.98
C TYR A 178 -3.23 17.00 -12.51
N TRP A 179 -3.77 15.82 -12.25
CA TRP A 179 -3.79 15.25 -10.90
C TRP A 179 -2.37 14.94 -10.44
N ASN A 180 -1.96 15.50 -9.30
CA ASN A 180 -0.64 15.29 -8.73
C ASN A 180 -0.74 14.88 -7.25
N SER A 181 0.41 14.61 -6.61
CA SER A 181 0.46 14.20 -5.21
C SER A 181 -0.07 15.25 -4.22
N ASN A 182 -0.05 16.53 -4.57
CA ASN A 182 -0.60 17.59 -3.71
C ASN A 182 -2.14 17.57 -3.75
N HIS A 183 -2.74 17.26 -4.91
CA HIS A 183 -4.18 17.02 -4.99
C HIS A 183 -4.59 15.81 -4.14
N MET A 184 -3.78 14.74 -4.17
CA MET A 184 -4.00 13.57 -3.32
C MET A 184 -3.88 13.91 -1.83
N ALA A 185 -2.89 14.69 -1.42
CA ALA A 185 -2.72 15.14 -0.03
C ALA A 185 -3.94 15.93 0.47
N VAL A 186 -4.41 16.92 -0.31
CA VAL A 186 -5.60 17.72 0.01
C VAL A 186 -6.85 16.84 0.10
N GLN A 187 -7.09 15.97 -0.90
CA GLN A 187 -8.25 15.08 -0.89
C GLN A 187 -8.20 14.09 0.28
N PHE A 188 -7.03 13.53 0.59
CA PHE A 188 -6.85 12.61 1.70
C PHE A 188 -7.24 13.27 3.02
N GLU A 189 -6.76 14.49 3.28
CA GLU A 189 -7.12 15.22 4.49
C GLU A 189 -8.62 15.58 4.55
N ASP A 190 -9.23 15.94 3.40
CA ASP A 190 -10.68 16.14 3.31
C ASP A 190 -11.47 14.90 3.71
N VAL A 191 -11.08 13.73 3.19
CA VAL A 191 -11.73 12.46 3.49
C VAL A 191 -11.54 12.08 4.97
N VAL A 192 -10.36 12.30 5.54
CA VAL A 192 -10.11 12.04 6.96
C VAL A 192 -10.99 12.92 7.85
N ASP A 193 -11.15 14.22 7.53
CA ASP A 193 -12.07 15.09 8.27
C ASP A 193 -13.49 14.55 8.24
N CYS A 194 -13.98 14.14 7.06
CA CYS A 194 -15.32 13.54 6.92
C CYS A 194 -15.47 12.30 7.81
N LEU A 195 -14.54 11.36 7.72
CA LEU A 195 -14.64 10.09 8.44
C LEU A 195 -14.59 10.26 9.95
N LYS A 196 -13.74 11.15 10.47
CA LYS A 196 -13.65 11.42 11.91
C LYS A 196 -14.91 12.05 12.49
N VAL A 197 -15.58 12.90 11.71
CA VAL A 197 -16.84 13.53 12.14
C VAL A 197 -18.00 12.52 12.07
N LEU A 198 -18.04 11.70 11.03
CA LEU A 198 -19.15 10.80 10.76
C LEU A 198 -19.08 9.49 11.55
N TYR A 199 -17.88 9.00 11.85
CA TYR A 199 -17.66 7.76 12.59
C TYR A 199 -16.58 7.95 13.67
N PRO A 200 -16.84 8.78 14.70
CA PRO A 200 -15.84 9.18 15.70
C PRO A 200 -15.35 8.03 16.60
N SER A 201 -16.08 6.92 16.65
CA SER A 201 -15.73 5.72 17.41
C SER A 201 -14.83 4.73 16.65
N HIS A 202 -14.54 5.00 15.37
CA HIS A 202 -13.78 4.08 14.52
C HIS A 202 -12.36 4.59 14.28
N GLU A 203 -11.42 3.65 14.15
CA GLU A 203 -10.11 3.88 13.56
C GLU A 203 -10.11 3.53 12.07
N PHE A 204 -9.27 4.23 11.31
CA PHE A 204 -9.22 4.05 9.84
C PHE A 204 -7.84 3.64 9.36
N VAL A 205 -7.83 2.65 8.47
CA VAL A 205 -6.65 2.24 7.69
C VAL A 205 -6.95 2.46 6.22
N PHE A 206 -6.26 3.43 5.61
CA PHE A 206 -6.38 3.71 4.19
C PHE A 206 -5.51 2.77 3.37
N LEU A 207 -6.12 2.10 2.41
CA LEU A 207 -5.45 1.18 1.50
C LEU A 207 -5.26 1.83 0.14
N PHE A 208 -4.01 1.98 -0.27
CA PHE A 208 -3.64 2.48 -1.58
C PHE A 208 -2.95 1.38 -2.39
N ASP A 209 -3.10 1.45 -3.72
CA ASP A 209 -2.23 0.71 -4.62
C ASP A 209 -0.81 1.32 -4.60
N HIS A 210 0.20 0.53 -4.96
CA HIS A 210 1.60 0.96 -4.93
C HIS A 210 1.97 1.81 -6.17
N SER A 211 1.20 2.86 -6.43
CA SER A 211 1.48 3.81 -7.51
C SER A 211 2.60 4.79 -7.13
N GLN A 212 3.27 5.36 -8.15
CA GLN A 212 4.30 6.38 -7.92
C GLN A 212 3.74 7.64 -7.24
N GLY A 213 2.48 7.97 -7.50
CA GLY A 213 1.82 9.12 -6.87
C GLY A 213 1.63 8.93 -5.37
N HIS A 214 1.24 7.73 -4.94
CA HIS A 214 1.03 7.40 -3.53
C HIS A 214 2.33 7.14 -2.78
N ASN A 215 3.36 6.66 -3.48
CA ASN A 215 4.67 6.34 -2.91
C ASN A 215 5.64 7.53 -2.88
N ARG A 216 5.18 8.76 -3.16
CA ARG A 216 6.01 9.97 -3.10
C ARG A 216 6.57 10.14 -1.68
N LYS A 217 7.88 10.32 -1.57
CA LYS A 217 8.55 10.71 -0.33
C LYS A 217 8.41 12.22 -0.09
N ARG A 218 8.41 12.65 1.17
CA ARG A 218 8.43 14.08 1.53
C ARG A 218 9.71 14.75 1.00
N LYS A 219 9.69 16.06 0.83
CA LYS A 219 10.90 16.81 0.50
C LYS A 219 11.95 16.59 1.59
N GLY A 220 13.15 16.16 1.20
CA GLY A 220 14.26 15.91 2.13
C GLY A 220 14.35 14.49 2.69
N ALA A 221 13.40 13.60 2.38
CA ALA A 221 13.42 12.19 2.79
C ALA A 221 14.51 11.37 2.11
N LEU A 222 14.92 10.28 2.77
CA LEU A 222 15.85 9.30 2.21
C LEU A 222 15.19 8.55 1.03
N ASP A 223 15.61 8.88 -0.19
CA ASP A 223 15.19 8.20 -1.41
C ASP A 223 16.36 8.01 -2.35
N VAL A 224 16.79 6.75 -2.53
CA VAL A 224 17.90 6.38 -3.41
C VAL A 224 17.71 6.80 -4.86
N ASN A 225 16.46 7.02 -5.31
CA ASN A 225 16.18 7.47 -6.67
C ASN A 225 16.46 8.96 -6.85
N ASN A 226 16.38 9.75 -5.77
CA ASN A 226 16.62 11.20 -5.76
C ASN A 226 18.02 11.56 -5.24
N MET A 227 18.86 10.57 -4.96
CA MET A 227 20.26 10.79 -4.57
C MET A 227 21.17 10.90 -5.78
N ASN A 228 22.17 11.79 -5.67
CA ASN A 228 23.31 11.80 -6.58
C ASN A 228 24.09 10.49 -6.49
N VAL A 229 24.69 10.07 -7.59
CA VAL A 229 25.44 8.81 -7.64
C VAL A 229 26.85 8.98 -7.06
N SER A 230 27.48 10.11 -7.30
CA SER A 230 28.88 10.43 -6.93
C SER A 230 29.03 10.86 -5.46
N PHE A 231 30.25 11.23 -5.07
CA PHE A 231 30.53 11.94 -3.82
C PHE A 231 29.98 13.37 -3.87
N GLY A 232 29.52 13.91 -2.73
CA GLY A 232 29.11 15.31 -2.62
C GLY A 232 27.68 15.64 -3.07
N VAL A 233 27.34 16.92 -2.84
CA VAL A 233 26.01 17.50 -2.63
C VAL A 233 25.05 17.33 -3.82
N GLY A 234 23.84 16.81 -3.56
CA GLY A 234 22.72 16.84 -4.51
C GLY A 234 21.46 17.36 -3.84
N ASP A 235 20.75 18.28 -4.49
CA ASP A 235 19.80 19.28 -3.93
C ASP A 235 18.72 18.88 -2.90
N THR A 236 18.55 17.63 -2.44
CA THR A 236 17.26 17.21 -1.85
C THR A 236 17.25 16.22 -0.67
N GLN A 237 18.23 16.17 0.25
CA GLN A 237 18.10 15.34 1.47
C GLN A 237 18.66 15.97 2.76
N ARG A 238 18.02 15.67 3.90
CA ARG A 238 18.54 15.96 5.25
C ARG A 238 18.66 14.65 6.04
N MET A 239 19.87 14.31 6.47
CA MET A 239 20.09 13.21 7.43
C MET A 239 19.69 13.68 8.83
N ASN A 240 18.58 13.19 9.38
CA ASN A 240 18.26 13.42 10.78
C ASN A 240 19.15 12.53 11.65
N TRP A 241 20.07 13.14 12.39
CA TRP A 241 20.73 12.48 13.51
C TRP A 241 19.81 12.63 14.72
N SER A 242 19.00 11.62 15.04
CA SER A 242 18.29 11.59 16.32
C SER A 242 19.33 11.51 17.44
N ASN A 243 19.22 12.39 18.44
CA ASN A 243 20.02 12.31 19.66
C ASN A 243 19.52 11.21 20.61
N GLU A 244 18.47 10.48 20.22
CA GLU A 244 17.94 9.34 20.97
C GLU A 244 18.77 8.11 20.64
N GLU A 245 19.38 7.54 21.68
CA GLU A 245 20.07 6.25 21.59
C GLU A 245 19.06 5.16 21.18
N PRO A 246 19.42 4.25 20.27
CA PRO A 246 18.54 3.16 19.89
C PRO A 246 18.27 2.26 21.12
N PRO A 247 17.04 1.69 21.23
CA PRO A 247 16.72 0.75 22.30
C PRO A 247 17.69 -0.44 22.31
N GLU A 248 18.14 -0.83 23.51
CA GLU A 248 19.24 -1.78 23.78
C GLU A 248 19.06 -3.21 23.23
N GLU A 249 17.99 -3.54 22.52
CA GLU A 249 17.64 -4.93 22.18
C GLU A 249 17.55 -5.27 20.67
N SER A 250 18.09 -4.46 19.75
CA SER A 250 18.22 -4.90 18.36
C SER A 250 19.53 -5.67 18.13
N THR A 251 19.49 -7.00 18.13
CA THR A 251 20.68 -7.85 17.96
C THR A 251 21.12 -8.05 16.50
N GLU A 252 20.42 -7.52 15.50
CA GLU A 252 20.77 -7.75 14.09
C GLU A 252 20.84 -6.43 13.29
N GLY A 253 22.07 -6.01 12.97
CA GLY A 253 22.36 -4.86 12.11
C GLY A 253 23.77 -4.31 12.29
N PRO A 254 24.31 -3.55 11.31
CA PRO A 254 25.71 -3.06 11.31
C PRO A 254 26.05 -2.06 12.42
N PHE A 255 25.10 -1.77 13.32
CA PHE A 255 25.31 -0.93 14.50
C PHE A 255 25.84 -1.70 15.72
N ASN A 256 25.86 -3.04 15.70
CA ASN A 256 26.45 -3.89 16.75
C ASN A 256 27.94 -4.19 16.54
N LEU A 257 28.70 -3.22 16.06
CA LEU A 257 30.16 -3.26 16.18
C LEU A 257 30.54 -2.73 17.57
N SER A 258 31.42 -3.45 18.27
CA SER A 258 32.00 -2.96 19.51
C SER A 258 32.57 -1.55 19.28
N VAL A 259 32.60 -0.71 20.32
CA VAL A 259 33.20 0.63 20.22
C VAL A 259 34.63 0.53 19.66
N GLN A 260 35.34 -0.56 19.99
CA GLN A 260 36.68 -0.87 19.49
C GLN A 260 36.69 -1.20 17.98
N GLU A 261 35.75 -2.01 17.48
CA GLU A 261 35.62 -2.28 16.03
C GLU A 261 35.27 -1.03 15.23
N ARG A 262 34.39 -0.16 15.76
CA ARG A 262 34.04 1.12 15.13
C ARG A 262 35.23 2.07 15.07
N HIS A 263 36.03 2.13 16.13
CA HIS A 263 37.26 2.91 16.16
C HIS A 263 38.32 2.34 15.22
N LYS A 264 38.46 1.02 15.13
CA LYS A 264 39.40 0.36 14.21
C LYS A 264 39.09 0.71 12.77
N ARG A 265 37.83 0.61 12.34
CA ARG A 265 37.39 0.96 10.97
C ARG A 265 37.47 2.45 10.67
N ARG A 266 37.24 3.33 11.65
CA ARG A 266 37.46 4.79 11.50
C ARG A 266 38.95 5.14 11.40
N SER A 267 39.81 4.37 12.05
CA SER A 267 41.25 4.62 12.11
C SER A 267 42.03 4.08 10.92
N THR A 268 41.57 3.01 10.24
CA THR A 268 42.43 2.30 9.28
C THR A 268 42.29 2.71 7.82
N GLN A 269 41.41 3.63 7.40
CA GLN A 269 41.21 3.88 5.96
C GLN A 269 40.86 5.31 5.53
N LEU A 270 41.21 6.33 6.32
CA LEU A 270 40.95 7.73 5.94
C LEU A 270 42.17 8.60 5.60
N LEU A 271 43.42 8.15 5.72
CA LEU A 271 44.57 8.98 5.39
C LEU A 271 45.79 8.13 4.99
N ASP A 272 45.86 7.69 3.74
CA ASP A 272 47.14 7.18 3.18
C ASP A 272 47.70 8.02 2.03
N GLU A 273 47.16 9.22 1.82
CA GLU A 273 47.84 10.24 1.03
C GLU A 273 47.67 11.60 1.72
N HIS A 274 48.60 11.93 2.63
CA HIS A 274 49.33 13.20 2.71
C HIS A 274 50.02 13.33 4.08
N VAL A 275 51.33 13.53 3.99
CA VAL A 275 52.36 13.95 4.96
C VAL A 275 51.85 14.64 6.24
N ASN A 276 52.30 14.12 7.40
CA ASN A 276 52.29 14.73 8.75
C ASN A 276 50.97 15.37 9.23
N ASN A 277 50.21 14.71 10.11
CA ASN A 277 49.62 15.35 11.32
C ASN A 277 48.79 14.39 12.19
N LYS A 278 48.76 14.69 13.51
CA LYS A 278 47.97 14.01 14.56
C LYS A 278 46.52 13.72 14.14
N PRO A 279 45.91 12.63 14.67
CA PRO A 279 44.48 12.38 14.48
C PRO A 279 43.64 13.53 15.06
N LYS A 280 42.81 14.13 14.21
CA LYS A 280 41.92 15.23 14.57
C LYS A 280 40.86 14.77 15.57
N THR A 281 40.53 15.61 16.53
CA THR A 281 39.44 15.41 17.48
C THR A 281 38.08 15.48 16.78
N LYS A 282 37.02 14.91 17.38
CA LYS A 282 35.64 14.96 16.85
C LYS A 282 35.23 16.40 16.51
N LYS A 283 35.63 17.36 17.34
CA LYS A 283 35.33 18.79 17.16
C LYS A 283 36.04 19.37 15.94
N GLU A 284 37.33 19.07 15.75
CA GLU A 284 38.11 19.52 14.58
C GLU A 284 37.59 18.91 13.28
N LEU A 285 37.25 17.62 13.28
CA LEU A 285 36.59 16.97 12.14
C LEU A 285 35.24 17.61 11.80
N THR A 286 34.40 17.90 12.80
CA THR A 286 33.13 18.59 12.57
C THR A 286 33.35 20.00 12.04
N THR A 287 34.35 20.74 12.52
CA THR A 287 34.68 22.09 12.03
C THR A 287 35.24 22.08 10.61
N ASP A 288 36.06 21.11 10.24
CA ASP A 288 36.58 20.96 8.87
C ASP A 288 35.47 20.54 7.90
N LEU A 289 34.63 19.59 8.29
CA LEU A 289 33.45 19.21 7.52
C LEU A 289 32.45 20.36 7.40
N GLN A 290 32.33 21.24 8.39
CA GLN A 290 31.53 22.48 8.29
C GLN A 290 32.17 23.50 7.33
N ARG A 291 33.50 23.66 7.37
CA ARG A 291 34.24 24.61 6.53
C ARG A 291 34.22 24.22 5.06
N GLU A 292 34.28 22.93 4.77
CA GLU A 292 34.12 22.40 3.41
C GLU A 292 32.65 22.25 2.97
N GLY A 293 31.69 22.55 3.86
CA GLY A 293 30.26 22.54 3.53
C GLY A 293 29.62 21.15 3.47
N TRP A 294 30.06 20.18 4.28
CA TRP A 294 29.52 18.80 4.29
C TRP A 294 28.57 18.52 5.46
N VAL A 295 28.53 19.39 6.48
CA VAL A 295 27.62 19.23 7.62
C VAL A 295 26.26 19.84 7.27
N GLY A 296 25.24 19.00 7.19
CA GLY A 296 23.88 19.39 6.81
C GLY A 296 23.60 19.26 5.30
N GLU A 297 24.63 18.97 4.50
CA GLU A 297 24.47 18.77 3.06
C GLU A 297 24.17 17.30 2.70
N PRO A 298 23.30 17.07 1.69
CA PRO A 298 22.94 15.74 1.20
C PRO A 298 24.14 14.97 0.63
N LYS A 299 24.26 13.69 1.01
CA LYS A 299 25.31 12.79 0.51
C LYS A 299 24.82 12.00 -0.69
N GLY A 300 25.70 11.75 -1.66
CA GLY A 300 25.41 10.83 -2.76
C GLY A 300 25.55 9.35 -2.39
N LEU A 301 24.97 8.47 -3.20
CA LEU A 301 24.89 7.03 -2.99
C LEU A 301 26.26 6.39 -2.79
N LEU A 302 27.25 6.74 -3.62
CA LEU A 302 28.59 6.18 -3.52
C LEU A 302 29.26 6.56 -2.20
N GLN A 303 29.05 7.78 -1.74
CA GLN A 303 29.56 8.25 -0.45
C GLN A 303 28.89 7.51 0.71
N VAL A 304 27.55 7.40 0.69
CA VAL A 304 26.81 6.68 1.74
C VAL A 304 27.22 5.22 1.78
N ALA A 305 27.28 4.55 0.63
CA ALA A 305 27.71 3.16 0.53
C ALA A 305 29.14 2.97 1.03
N ARG A 306 30.05 3.89 0.70
CA ARG A 306 31.44 3.91 1.16
C ARG A 306 31.52 4.07 2.67
N GLU A 307 30.95 5.14 3.21
CA GLU A 307 31.03 5.47 4.64
C GLU A 307 30.38 4.40 5.53
N ARG A 308 29.38 3.68 5.01
CA ARG A 308 28.72 2.55 5.69
C ARG A 308 29.41 1.21 5.48
N GLY A 309 30.52 1.17 4.71
CA GLY A 309 31.26 -0.06 4.44
C GLY A 309 30.48 -1.11 3.64
N LEU A 310 29.53 -0.67 2.81
CA LEU A 310 28.69 -1.55 1.98
C LEU A 310 29.35 -1.90 0.64
N ILE A 311 30.43 -1.20 0.29
CA ILE A 311 31.17 -1.38 -0.95
C ILE A 311 32.67 -1.39 -0.68
N ASP A 312 33.42 -2.04 -1.57
CA ASP A 312 34.88 -2.01 -1.54
C ASP A 312 35.41 -0.61 -1.91
N HIS A 313 36.10 0.02 -0.95
CA HIS A 313 36.72 1.34 -1.09
C HIS A 313 37.68 1.43 -2.28
N ASN A 314 38.47 0.38 -2.51
CA ASN A 314 39.51 0.36 -3.54
C ASN A 314 38.95 0.08 -4.93
N ASN A 315 37.76 -0.54 -4.99
CA ASN A 315 37.12 -0.98 -6.22
C ASN A 315 35.77 -0.29 -6.46
N HIS A 316 35.61 0.95 -5.99
CA HIS A 316 34.36 1.70 -6.11
C HIS A 316 33.89 1.91 -7.57
N HIS A 317 34.82 1.90 -8.54
CA HIS A 317 34.55 1.99 -9.97
C HIS A 317 33.77 0.79 -10.54
N LEU A 318 33.72 -0.34 -9.81
CA LEU A 318 32.95 -1.52 -10.19
C LEU A 318 31.44 -1.39 -9.90
N TYR A 319 31.05 -0.36 -9.15
CA TYR A 319 29.66 -0.11 -8.77
C TYR A 319 29.02 0.91 -9.71
N SER A 320 27.75 0.69 -10.06
CA SER A 320 26.96 1.62 -10.88
C SER A 320 25.70 2.07 -10.15
N ALA A 321 25.11 3.17 -10.62
CA ALA A 321 23.88 3.71 -10.05
C ALA A 321 22.73 2.69 -10.05
N ASN A 322 22.56 1.98 -11.16
CA ASN A 322 21.49 1.01 -11.39
C ASN A 322 22.06 -0.41 -11.60
N PRO A 323 21.22 -1.44 -11.44
CA PRO A 323 21.60 -2.81 -11.76
C PRO A 323 21.97 -2.96 -13.23
N LYS A 324 23.08 -3.62 -13.52
CA LYS A 324 23.48 -3.99 -14.88
C LYS A 324 23.09 -5.43 -15.15
N LYS A 325 22.79 -5.77 -16.41
CA LYS A 325 22.56 -7.15 -16.79
C LYS A 325 23.88 -7.92 -16.80
N ASN A 326 23.90 -9.08 -16.15
CA ASN A 326 24.94 -10.08 -16.29
C ASN A 326 24.83 -10.77 -17.68
N PRO A 327 25.85 -11.52 -18.11
CA PRO A 327 25.84 -12.24 -19.39
C PRO A 327 24.67 -13.21 -19.59
N ASP A 328 24.05 -13.69 -18.51
CA ASP A 328 22.85 -14.54 -18.49
C ASP A 328 21.53 -13.74 -18.65
N GLY A 329 21.61 -12.42 -18.76
CA GLY A 329 20.47 -11.51 -18.89
C GLY A 329 19.79 -11.13 -17.56
N LYS A 330 20.25 -11.66 -16.41
CA LYS A 330 19.73 -11.29 -15.09
C LYS A 330 20.32 -9.97 -14.61
N LEU A 331 19.56 -9.18 -13.84
CA LEU A 331 20.07 -7.96 -13.23
C LEU A 331 21.00 -8.29 -12.06
N ASN A 332 22.13 -7.60 -11.98
CA ASN A 332 23.08 -7.68 -10.89
C ASN A 332 22.84 -6.55 -9.90
N ASP A 333 22.13 -6.86 -8.82
CA ASP A 333 21.84 -5.92 -7.75
C ASP A 333 23.03 -5.69 -6.80
N GLU A 334 23.99 -6.62 -6.71
CA GLU A 334 25.17 -6.52 -5.83
C GLU A 334 26.18 -5.44 -6.24
N LYS A 335 26.09 -4.97 -7.49
CA LYS A 335 26.90 -3.86 -8.01
C LYS A 335 26.08 -2.58 -8.24
N SER A 336 24.83 -2.56 -7.79
CA SER A 336 23.93 -1.42 -7.88
C SER A 336 23.93 -0.62 -6.59
N LEU A 337 24.42 0.62 -6.63
CA LEU A 337 24.43 1.51 -5.46
C LEU A 337 23.01 1.77 -4.93
N ARG A 338 22.01 1.89 -5.82
CA ARG A 338 20.61 2.04 -5.39
C ARG A 338 20.07 0.80 -4.71
N SER A 339 20.43 -0.40 -5.19
CA SER A 339 19.99 -1.66 -4.59
C SER A 339 20.66 -1.86 -3.23
N ILE A 340 21.96 -1.56 -3.13
CA ILE A 340 22.75 -1.70 -1.89
C ILE A 340 22.27 -0.69 -0.82
N VAL A 341 22.23 0.60 -1.16
CA VAL A 341 21.82 1.64 -0.19
C VAL A 341 20.33 1.50 0.15
N GLY A 342 19.49 1.12 -0.83
CA GLY A 342 18.06 0.94 -0.63
C GLY A 342 17.70 -0.23 0.29
N GLN A 343 18.64 -1.14 0.57
CA GLN A 343 18.47 -2.20 1.57
C GLN A 343 18.78 -1.72 3.00
N CYS A 344 19.33 -0.53 3.17
CA CYS A 344 19.56 0.01 4.52
C CYS A 344 18.23 0.27 5.23
N THR A 345 18.17 -0.05 6.52
CA THR A 345 16.94 0.00 7.32
C THR A 345 16.31 1.40 7.35
N ASP A 346 17.11 2.45 7.42
CA ASP A 346 16.65 3.84 7.37
C ASP A 346 16.03 4.22 6.01
N PHE A 347 16.58 3.72 4.90
CA PHE A 347 15.99 3.91 3.57
C PHE A 347 14.71 3.09 3.38
N GLN A 348 14.68 1.85 3.90
CA GLN A 348 13.49 0.99 3.83
C GLN A 348 12.34 1.53 4.69
N ASN A 349 12.66 2.07 5.87
CA ASN A 349 11.69 2.55 6.84
C ASN A 349 11.32 4.03 6.65
N GLU A 350 11.95 4.75 5.71
CA GLU A 350 11.56 6.14 5.41
C GLU A 350 10.09 6.16 4.98
N LEU A 351 9.26 6.89 5.70
CA LEU A 351 7.84 6.97 5.41
C LEU A 351 7.57 7.75 4.13
N THR A 352 6.51 7.38 3.40
CA THR A 352 5.99 8.22 2.32
C THR A 352 5.35 9.48 2.89
N HIS A 353 5.16 10.49 2.05
CA HIS A 353 4.47 11.71 2.43
C HIS A 353 3.06 11.42 2.98
N LEU A 354 2.31 10.53 2.32
CA LEU A 354 0.98 10.09 2.78
C LEU A 354 1.01 9.39 4.13
N GLN A 355 2.04 8.57 4.42
CA GLN A 355 2.17 7.91 5.71
C GLN A 355 2.49 8.91 6.83
N VAL A 356 3.32 9.92 6.56
CA VAL A 356 3.58 11.01 7.51
C VAL A 356 2.30 11.78 7.77
N MET A 357 1.57 12.18 6.73
CA MET A 357 0.27 12.82 6.85
C MET A 357 -0.71 12.00 7.69
N ALA A 358 -0.81 10.69 7.42
CA ALA A 358 -1.69 9.79 8.15
C ALA A 358 -1.38 9.77 9.64
N ASN A 359 -0.10 9.68 10.03
CA ASN A 359 0.33 9.68 11.43
C ASN A 359 -0.05 10.98 12.16
N GLU A 360 0.10 12.11 11.49
CA GLU A 360 -0.28 13.43 12.02
C GLU A 360 -1.79 13.57 12.15
N LEU A 361 -2.52 13.08 11.15
CA LEU A 361 -3.97 13.00 11.15
C LEU A 361 -4.52 11.82 11.97
N LYS A 362 -3.69 11.09 12.74
CA LYS A 362 -4.11 9.96 13.61
C LYS A 362 -4.94 8.89 12.88
N VAL A 363 -4.56 8.57 11.64
CA VAL A 363 -5.06 7.44 10.85
C VAL A 363 -3.87 6.64 10.32
N GLN A 364 -4.12 5.49 9.71
CA GLN A 364 -3.05 4.68 9.11
C GLN A 364 -3.15 4.65 7.59
N VAL A 365 -2.01 4.51 6.92
CA VAL A 365 -1.91 4.26 5.47
C VAL A 365 -1.09 3.01 5.23
N MET A 366 -1.63 2.11 4.39
CA MET A 366 -0.97 0.90 3.93
C MET A 366 -0.99 0.84 2.40
N PHE A 367 0.11 0.38 1.82
CA PHE A 367 0.23 0.16 0.38
C PHE A 367 0.11 -1.33 0.09
N THR A 368 -0.74 -1.67 -0.87
CA THR A 368 -0.83 -3.04 -1.40
C THR A 368 0.52 -3.43 -2.02
N PRO A 369 0.98 -4.69 -1.90
CA PRO A 369 2.20 -5.15 -2.55
C PRO A 369 2.23 -4.85 -4.07
N LYS A 370 3.41 -4.50 -4.59
CA LYS A 370 3.60 -4.27 -6.03
C LYS A 370 3.23 -5.52 -6.83
N PHE A 371 2.75 -5.30 -8.06
CA PHE A 371 2.34 -6.34 -9.01
C PHE A 371 1.09 -7.15 -8.63
N HIS A 372 0.53 -6.96 -7.43
CA HIS A 372 -0.61 -7.73 -6.92
C HIS A 372 -1.95 -6.97 -7.06
N ALA A 373 -2.39 -6.77 -8.31
CA ALA A 373 -3.64 -6.05 -8.61
C ALA A 373 -4.90 -6.77 -8.06
N GLU A 374 -4.83 -8.08 -7.84
CA GLU A 374 -5.92 -8.92 -7.33
C GLU A 374 -6.28 -8.67 -5.87
N MET A 375 -5.42 -7.97 -5.13
CA MET A 375 -5.61 -7.58 -3.74
C MET A 375 -5.42 -6.06 -3.53
N ALA A 376 -5.39 -5.28 -4.62
CA ALA A 376 -5.24 -3.83 -4.55
C ALA A 376 -6.43 -3.18 -3.85
N GLY A 377 -6.14 -2.42 -2.79
CA GLY A 377 -7.17 -1.83 -1.94
C GLY A 377 -8.04 -2.89 -1.27
N GLU A 378 -9.33 -2.61 -1.11
CA GLU A 378 -10.34 -3.64 -0.84
C GLU A 378 -11.11 -4.02 -2.12
N GLY A 379 -10.42 -4.08 -3.27
CA GLY A 379 -11.01 -4.50 -4.54
C GLY A 379 -11.14 -3.43 -5.63
N ILE A 380 -10.45 -2.29 -5.49
CA ILE A 380 -10.55 -1.15 -6.42
C ILE A 380 -10.28 -1.52 -7.88
N GLU A 381 -9.37 -2.45 -8.13
CA GLU A 381 -9.07 -2.93 -9.48
C GLU A 381 -10.24 -3.68 -10.12
N TYR A 382 -11.06 -4.38 -9.33
CA TYR A 382 -12.29 -5.02 -9.79
C TYR A 382 -13.36 -3.98 -10.12
N SER A 383 -13.54 -2.97 -9.25
CA SER A 383 -14.45 -1.83 -9.49
C SER A 383 -14.11 -1.11 -10.78
N TRP A 384 -12.83 -0.78 -10.99
CA TRP A 384 -12.38 -0.20 -12.26
C TRP A 384 -12.50 -1.17 -13.42
N GLY A 385 -12.20 -2.45 -13.23
CA GLY A 385 -12.38 -3.49 -14.23
C GLY A 385 -13.82 -3.53 -14.74
N PHE A 386 -14.78 -3.51 -13.82
CA PHE A 386 -16.20 -3.50 -14.12
C PHE A 386 -16.63 -2.24 -14.85
N ALA A 387 -16.35 -1.05 -14.29
CA ALA A 387 -16.75 0.23 -14.87
C ALA A 387 -16.16 0.42 -16.28
N LYS A 388 -14.87 0.12 -16.47
CA LYS A 388 -14.23 0.14 -17.81
C LYS A 388 -14.85 -0.90 -18.74
N GLY A 389 -15.19 -2.07 -18.23
CA GLY A 389 -15.89 -3.12 -18.98
C GLY A 389 -17.27 -2.67 -19.46
N SER A 390 -18.08 -2.09 -18.56
CA SER A 390 -19.39 -1.51 -18.85
C SER A 390 -19.25 -0.43 -19.91
N TYR A 391 -18.37 0.55 -19.68
CA TYR A 391 -18.06 1.62 -20.63
C TYR A 391 -17.71 1.08 -22.01
N ARG A 392 -16.81 0.09 -22.11
CA ARG A 392 -16.38 -0.51 -23.39
C ARG A 392 -17.53 -1.12 -24.19
N ARG A 393 -18.56 -1.68 -23.53
CA ARG A 393 -19.73 -2.28 -24.19
C ARG A 393 -20.75 -1.25 -24.69
N LYS A 394 -20.72 -0.01 -24.20
CA LYS A 394 -21.65 1.04 -24.62
C LYS A 394 -21.41 1.43 -26.10
N PRO A 395 -22.46 1.76 -26.88
CA PRO A 395 -22.33 2.11 -28.29
C PRO A 395 -21.36 3.28 -28.53
N LEU A 396 -20.63 3.26 -29.66
CA LEU A 396 -19.67 4.33 -30.01
C LEU A 396 -20.34 5.71 -30.18
N GLN A 397 -21.63 5.75 -30.52
CA GLN A 397 -22.37 7.00 -30.65
C GLN A 397 -22.48 7.75 -29.31
N LYS A 398 -22.49 7.03 -28.18
CA LYS A 398 -22.51 7.59 -26.82
C LYS A 398 -21.12 8.02 -26.30
N LYS A 399 -20.10 8.04 -27.17
CA LYS A 399 -18.70 8.32 -26.79
C LYS A 399 -18.07 9.42 -27.62
N ARG A 400 -18.87 10.19 -28.36
CA ARG A 400 -18.36 11.08 -29.41
C ARG A 400 -18.00 12.45 -28.88
N LYS A 401 -18.87 13.04 -28.05
CA LYS A 401 -18.64 14.36 -27.46
C LYS A 401 -18.13 14.20 -26.04
N ARG A 402 -17.57 15.30 -25.54
CA ARG A 402 -17.10 15.41 -24.16
C ARG A 402 -18.21 15.14 -23.15
N VAL A 403 -19.35 15.82 -23.30
CA VAL A 403 -20.51 15.61 -22.38
C VAL A 403 -20.97 14.16 -22.40
N ASP A 404 -21.04 13.54 -23.59
CA ASP A 404 -21.38 12.12 -23.72
C ASP A 404 -20.38 11.22 -22.95
N PHE A 405 -19.09 11.59 -22.95
CA PHE A 405 -18.07 10.86 -22.19
C PHE A 405 -18.27 11.01 -20.68
N GLU A 406 -18.49 12.23 -20.19
CA GLU A 406 -18.71 12.54 -18.77
C GLU A 406 -19.96 11.81 -18.25
N ASP A 407 -21.10 11.97 -18.94
CA ASP A 407 -22.36 11.31 -18.60
C ASP A 407 -22.21 9.77 -18.59
N LEU A 408 -21.44 9.23 -19.55
CA LEU A 408 -21.24 7.78 -19.65
C LEU A 408 -20.30 7.24 -18.57
N VAL A 409 -19.30 8.01 -18.14
CA VAL A 409 -18.47 7.65 -16.98
C VAL A 409 -19.35 7.61 -15.74
N ASP A 410 -20.19 8.62 -15.54
CA ASP A 410 -21.12 8.71 -14.41
C ASP A 410 -22.12 7.54 -14.41
N GLU A 411 -22.67 7.20 -15.57
CA GLU A 411 -23.49 6.01 -15.77
C GLU A 411 -22.71 4.75 -15.35
N CYS A 412 -21.48 4.55 -15.85
CA CYS A 412 -20.70 3.32 -15.61
C CYS A 412 -20.10 3.20 -14.20
N THR A 413 -20.05 4.28 -13.43
CA THR A 413 -19.63 4.30 -12.02
C THR A 413 -20.79 4.52 -11.05
N ASN A 414 -22.03 4.48 -11.53
CA ASN A 414 -23.20 4.76 -10.72
C ASN A 414 -23.33 3.75 -9.57
N VAL A 415 -23.50 4.25 -8.34
CA VAL A 415 -23.50 3.47 -7.11
C VAL A 415 -24.79 2.71 -6.84
N GLU A 416 -25.86 2.98 -7.59
CA GLU A 416 -27.15 2.30 -7.45
C GLU A 416 -27.35 1.21 -8.49
N THR A 417 -26.77 1.36 -9.69
CA THR A 417 -27.02 0.45 -10.82
C THR A 417 -25.79 -0.34 -11.26
N GLU A 418 -24.59 0.23 -11.18
CA GLU A 418 -23.37 -0.37 -11.72
C GLU A 418 -22.44 -0.80 -10.57
N LEU A 419 -21.83 0.14 -9.85
CA LEU A 419 -20.95 -0.10 -8.71
C LEU A 419 -21.71 -0.12 -7.37
N THR A 420 -22.71 -0.99 -7.29
CA THR A 420 -23.55 -1.12 -6.08
C THR A 420 -22.77 -1.54 -4.85
N LYS A 421 -23.22 -1.15 -3.66
CA LYS A 421 -22.59 -1.55 -2.40
C LYS A 421 -22.46 -3.07 -2.26
N ALA A 422 -23.44 -3.82 -2.76
CA ALA A 422 -23.38 -5.28 -2.82
C ALA A 422 -22.24 -5.77 -3.75
N ARG A 423 -22.07 -5.15 -4.93
CA ARG A 423 -20.96 -5.45 -5.85
C ARG A 423 -19.60 -5.11 -5.24
N ILE A 424 -19.48 -3.97 -4.56
CA ILE A 424 -18.23 -3.58 -3.86
C ILE A 424 -17.88 -4.60 -2.77
N ARG A 425 -18.85 -5.05 -1.98
CA ARG A 425 -18.62 -6.10 -0.98
C ARG A 425 -18.20 -7.42 -1.62
N LYS A 426 -18.80 -7.81 -2.75
CA LYS A 426 -18.40 -8.99 -3.54
C LYS A 426 -16.94 -8.87 -4.02
N PHE A 427 -16.52 -7.70 -4.50
CA PHE A 427 -15.13 -7.45 -4.92
C PHE A 427 -14.15 -7.47 -3.75
N SER A 428 -14.52 -6.88 -2.61
CA SER A 428 -13.75 -6.95 -1.37
C SER A 428 -13.58 -8.38 -0.88
N ALA A 429 -14.64 -9.18 -0.86
CA ALA A 429 -14.59 -10.60 -0.50
C ALA A 429 -13.62 -11.38 -1.40
N ARG A 430 -13.59 -11.07 -2.70
CA ARG A 430 -12.64 -11.66 -3.65
C ARG A 430 -11.20 -11.27 -3.37
N ALA A 431 -10.94 -9.98 -3.16
CA ALA A 431 -9.61 -9.49 -2.80
C ALA A 431 -9.12 -10.14 -1.48
N ARG A 432 -9.99 -10.24 -0.49
CA ARG A 432 -9.72 -10.93 0.78
C ARG A 432 -9.40 -12.41 0.58
N ALA A 433 -10.11 -13.12 -0.31
CA ALA A 433 -9.81 -14.52 -0.61
C ALA A 433 -8.38 -14.71 -1.14
N TYR A 434 -7.87 -13.78 -1.97
CA TYR A 434 -6.46 -13.77 -2.36
C TYR A 434 -5.54 -13.53 -1.16
N LEU A 435 -5.84 -12.55 -0.29
CA LEU A 435 -5.05 -12.31 0.93
C LEU A 435 -4.95 -13.57 1.81
N CYS A 436 -6.08 -14.24 2.06
CA CYS A 436 -6.10 -15.50 2.82
C CYS A 436 -5.24 -16.58 2.15
N THR A 437 -5.31 -16.70 0.82
CA THR A 437 -4.48 -17.65 0.04
C THR A 437 -3.00 -17.39 0.27
N TYR A 438 -2.56 -16.15 0.07
CA TYR A 438 -1.15 -15.79 0.19
C TYR A 438 -0.64 -15.95 1.62
N HIS A 439 -1.46 -15.62 2.61
CA HIS A 439 -1.12 -15.82 4.00
C HIS A 439 -0.96 -17.31 4.32
N TYR A 440 -1.90 -18.16 3.89
CA TYR A 440 -1.83 -19.60 4.06
C TYR A 440 -0.58 -20.20 3.41
N LEU A 441 -0.27 -19.83 2.16
CA LEU A 441 0.93 -20.30 1.48
C LEU A 441 2.23 -19.84 2.14
N ALA A 442 2.19 -18.72 2.87
CA ALA A 442 3.35 -18.21 3.59
C ALA A 442 3.58 -18.93 4.94
N THR A 443 2.52 -19.47 5.54
CA THR A 443 2.54 -20.13 6.86
C THR A 443 2.53 -21.66 6.78
N ALA A 444 2.10 -22.24 5.67
CA ALA A 444 2.20 -23.67 5.42
C ALA A 444 3.67 -24.10 5.41
N GLU A 445 4.03 -25.08 6.25
CA GLU A 445 5.37 -25.68 6.20
C GLU A 445 5.64 -26.26 4.81
N PRO A 446 6.90 -26.23 4.33
CA PRO A 446 7.27 -26.82 3.05
C PRO A 446 7.24 -28.35 3.14
N THR A 447 6.05 -28.95 3.24
CA THR A 447 5.86 -30.35 2.87
C THR A 447 6.04 -30.45 1.37
N SER A 448 7.25 -30.84 0.98
CA SER A 448 7.68 -31.38 -0.31
C SER A 448 6.77 -31.08 -1.49
N ALA A 449 7.29 -30.29 -2.43
CA ALA A 449 6.86 -30.24 -3.82
C ALA A 449 6.74 -31.65 -4.44
N ALA A 450 5.59 -32.28 -4.26
CA ALA A 450 5.09 -33.44 -4.98
C ALA A 450 3.61 -33.60 -4.61
N ILE A 451 2.75 -32.74 -5.18
CA ILE A 451 1.31 -33.02 -5.22
C ILE A 451 1.15 -34.26 -6.11
N LYS A 452 1.10 -35.44 -5.50
CA LYS A 452 0.56 -36.63 -6.15
C LYS A 452 -0.96 -36.46 -6.16
N ASP A 453 -1.55 -36.48 -7.35
CA ASP A 453 -2.99 -36.59 -7.58
C ASP A 453 -3.54 -37.76 -6.74
N ASN A 454 -4.24 -37.44 -5.66
CA ASN A 454 -5.10 -38.41 -5.00
C ASN A 454 -6.45 -37.73 -4.71
N ASP A 455 -7.40 -38.00 -5.61
CA ASP A 455 -8.71 -37.35 -5.76
C ASP A 455 -9.73 -37.63 -4.63
N GLN A 456 -9.38 -38.47 -3.64
CA GLN A 456 -10.36 -38.93 -2.65
C GLN A 456 -10.35 -38.13 -1.33
N GLU A 457 -9.23 -37.54 -0.91
CA GLU A 457 -9.20 -36.65 0.29
C GLU A 457 -9.64 -35.20 -0.01
N LYS A 458 -9.63 -34.79 -1.29
CA LYS A 458 -10.05 -33.44 -1.70
C LYS A 458 -11.54 -33.16 -1.50
N LYS A 459 -12.38 -34.21 -1.48
CA LYS A 459 -13.84 -34.05 -1.45
C LYS A 459 -14.44 -33.63 -0.10
N GLN A 460 -13.64 -33.53 0.97
CA GLN A 460 -14.15 -33.21 2.32
C GLN A 460 -13.77 -31.81 2.85
N LYS A 461 -12.99 -31.00 2.11
CA LYS A 461 -12.54 -29.65 2.52
C LYS A 461 -13.07 -28.48 1.66
N VAL A 462 -14.17 -28.75 0.96
CA VAL A 462 -14.92 -27.90 0.01
C VAL A 462 -15.36 -26.58 0.69
N PRO A 463 -15.46 -25.36 0.08
CA PRO A 463 -15.22 -24.87 -1.29
C PRO A 463 -14.32 -23.61 -1.40
N MET A 464 -13.84 -23.02 -0.28
CA MET A 464 -12.95 -21.85 -0.31
C MET A 464 -11.56 -22.24 -0.81
N MET A 465 -11.06 -23.40 -0.36
CA MET A 465 -9.79 -23.96 -0.81
C MET A 465 -9.77 -24.37 -2.29
N ASP A 466 -10.92 -24.73 -2.88
CA ASP A 466 -11.00 -25.06 -4.31
C ASP A 466 -10.89 -23.81 -5.21
N GLU A 467 -11.44 -22.67 -4.77
CA GLU A 467 -11.18 -21.39 -5.42
C GLU A 467 -9.73 -20.97 -5.23
N ILE A 468 -9.17 -21.16 -4.03
CA ILE A 468 -7.77 -20.90 -3.70
C ILE A 468 -6.84 -21.76 -4.58
N GLU A 469 -7.07 -23.07 -4.74
CA GLU A 469 -6.31 -23.97 -5.64
C GLU A 469 -6.51 -23.61 -7.13
N ARG A 470 -7.73 -23.21 -7.53
CA ARG A 470 -8.01 -22.77 -8.90
C ARG A 470 -7.34 -21.44 -9.23
N LEU A 471 -7.31 -20.52 -8.27
CA LEU A 471 -6.59 -19.26 -8.33
C LEU A 471 -5.08 -19.53 -8.39
N MET A 472 -4.55 -20.46 -7.56
CA MET A 472 -3.17 -20.97 -7.59
C MET A 472 -2.72 -21.48 -8.98
N LYS A 473 -3.59 -22.16 -9.74
CA LYS A 473 -3.27 -22.61 -11.10
C LYS A 473 -3.21 -21.47 -12.14
N LYS A 474 -3.77 -20.29 -11.86
CA LYS A 474 -3.80 -19.14 -12.78
C LYS A 474 -2.63 -18.15 -12.60
N PHE A 475 -1.71 -18.40 -11.67
CA PHE A 475 -0.59 -17.55 -11.21
C PHE A 475 0.50 -17.17 -12.24
N LYS A 476 0.11 -16.76 -13.45
CA LYS A 476 1.06 -16.20 -14.41
C LYS A 476 0.51 -14.91 -14.98
N THR A 477 1.13 -13.81 -14.56
CA THR A 477 0.99 -12.46 -15.10
C THR A 477 -0.41 -11.86 -15.08
N HIS A 478 -0.70 -11.04 -14.08
CA HIS A 478 -1.96 -10.30 -13.96
C HIS A 478 -1.70 -8.79 -14.06
N ARG A 479 -2.30 -8.14 -15.06
CA ARG A 479 -2.12 -6.70 -15.31
C ARG A 479 -3.18 -5.84 -14.64
N CYS A 480 -4.42 -6.35 -14.60
CA CYS A 480 -5.56 -5.75 -13.91
C CYS A 480 -6.66 -6.82 -13.74
N ALA A 481 -7.61 -6.60 -12.83
CA ALA A 481 -8.70 -7.56 -12.53
C ALA A 481 -9.50 -7.98 -13.77
N PHE A 482 -9.73 -7.05 -14.69
CA PHE A 482 -10.45 -7.32 -15.93
C PHE A 482 -9.76 -8.38 -16.81
N ASP A 483 -8.43 -8.46 -16.79
CA ASP A 483 -7.69 -9.37 -17.66
C ASP A 483 -7.67 -10.81 -17.13
N PHE A 484 -7.66 -11.01 -15.81
CA PHE A 484 -7.54 -12.34 -15.20
C PHE A 484 -8.85 -12.92 -14.63
N ASP A 485 -9.82 -12.06 -14.29
CA ASP A 485 -11.09 -12.46 -13.68
C ASP A 485 -12.31 -11.83 -14.35
N ARG A 486 -12.28 -11.66 -15.68
CA ARG A 486 -13.36 -11.02 -16.45
C ARG A 486 -14.76 -11.58 -16.17
N GLY A 487 -14.91 -12.89 -16.00
CA GLY A 487 -16.20 -13.52 -15.69
C GLY A 487 -16.74 -12.99 -14.36
N PHE A 488 -15.97 -13.19 -13.29
CA PHE A 488 -16.31 -12.71 -11.96
C PHE A 488 -16.55 -11.19 -11.89
N VAL A 489 -15.72 -10.41 -12.57
CA VAL A 489 -15.85 -8.94 -12.62
C VAL A 489 -17.18 -8.56 -13.26
N MET A 490 -17.57 -9.24 -14.35
CA MET A 490 -18.72 -8.85 -15.17
C MET A 490 -20.04 -9.49 -14.78
N ASP A 491 -20.01 -10.55 -13.97
CA ASP A 491 -21.16 -11.11 -13.26
C ASP A 491 -21.55 -10.17 -12.11
#